data_AF-A0A8C5M4E0-F1
#
_entry.id   AF-A0A8C5M4E0-F1
#
_cell.length_a   1.000
_cell.length_b   1.000
_cell.length_c   1.000
_cell.angle_alpha   90.00
_cell.angle_beta   90.00
_cell.angle_gamma   90.00
#
_symmetry.space_group_name_H-M   'P 1'
#
loop_
_entity.id
_entity.type
_entity.pdbx_description
1 polymer ?
#
loop_
_entity_poly.entity_id
_entity_poly.type
_entity_poly.pdbx_seq_one_letter_code
_entity_poly.pdbx_strand_id
1 'polypeptide(L)'
;MTSRDLYTSSYKKIFGDSPRSSGHLYSSSSSSSRSQTYRPRDAYTNVSSSYRKVSRSPGGLLGSSSDHFDLSQSTALSNELKIVRTNEKEQLQGLNDRFVTYIEKVHNLEQQNKLLEAEVTLLRQRQSEPSRLSQIYEQEIRELRSRLEEQLQDKDQALLDCQSLDGCVRQLQDKLDQEASKREEAEEVLKNFRKDVDQATLDRLQLEKKVESLMDEVVFLRKVHEEEVAELQAAVTQAQISVEMDVVSKPDLTAALKEIRMQYEVLSTRNQQSAEEWYQTKIANVTQEAARNNDSARQAKEEISEYRRQLQARTLEVDALRSANESLERQLQEAEDRNNEEIAQLQETINQLDNALRTTKGEMARHLREYQDLLNVKMALDIEIAAYRKLLEGEETRLTTVGGGSMFSYGYPYSSGGKSYSSTVTIRKEERKEASDGGKGGSKTSKSEESAKEKSPSKN
;
A
#
# COMPACT_ATOMS: atom_id res chain seq x y z
N MET A 1 38.07 20.70 38.14
CA MET A 1 37.56 19.52 38.88
C MET A 1 36.22 19.16 38.22
N THR A 2 36.22 18.30 37.19
CA THR A 2 35.96 16.84 37.27
C THR A 2 34.60 16.56 37.94
N SER A 3 33.57 15.96 37.34
CA SER A 3 33.46 15.02 36.22
C SER A 3 31.97 14.82 35.85
N ARG A 4 31.71 14.49 34.56
CA ARG A 4 30.79 13.41 34.06
C ARG A 4 29.26 13.52 34.34
N ASP A 5 28.33 13.18 33.45
CA ASP A 5 28.33 12.20 32.35
C ASP A 5 27.41 12.59 31.17
N LEU A 6 27.87 12.21 29.97
CA LEU A 6 27.14 12.22 28.71
C LEU A 6 26.38 10.89 28.57
N TYR A 7 25.05 10.92 28.61
CA TYR A 7 24.23 9.80 28.14
C TYR A 7 24.04 9.91 26.62
N THR A 8 24.97 9.32 25.86
CA THR A 8 24.79 9.05 24.43
C THR A 8 24.20 7.65 24.29
N SER A 9 22.97 7.59 23.78
CA SER A 9 22.20 6.35 23.56
C SER A 9 22.90 5.36 22.62
N SER A 10 23.00 4.11 23.05
CA SER A 10 23.70 2.99 22.39
C SER A 10 22.90 2.30 21.27
N TYR A 11 21.99 3.00 20.60
CA TYR A 11 21.15 2.41 19.53
C TYR A 11 21.64 2.69 18.10
N LYS A 12 22.75 3.43 17.92
CA LYS A 12 23.25 3.86 16.61
C LYS A 12 24.28 2.94 15.93
N LYS A 13 24.54 1.73 16.43
CA LYS A 13 25.69 0.91 15.99
C LYS A 13 25.38 -0.36 15.19
N ILE A 14 24.13 -0.60 14.76
CA ILE A 14 23.79 -1.88 14.08
C ILE A 14 23.23 -1.71 12.65
N PHE A 15 22.78 -0.52 12.25
CA PHE A 15 22.39 -0.26 10.85
C PHE A 15 23.19 0.92 10.32
N GLY A 16 23.97 0.66 9.26
CA GLY A 16 24.90 1.61 8.67
C GLY A 16 24.24 2.86 8.10
N ASP A 17 25.03 3.93 8.01
CA ASP A 17 24.63 5.19 7.38
C ASP A 17 24.26 4.99 5.91
N SER A 18 23.05 5.39 5.53
CA SER A 18 22.67 5.63 4.12
C SER A 18 23.35 6.91 3.62
N PRO A 19 23.91 6.92 2.40
CA PRO A 19 24.64 8.09 1.92
C PRO A 19 23.68 9.22 1.59
N ARG A 20 23.97 10.41 2.14
CA ARG A 20 23.39 11.68 1.69
C ARG A 20 23.96 12.00 0.30
N SER A 21 23.13 11.93 -0.73
CA SER A 21 23.44 12.42 -2.07
C SER A 21 23.05 13.90 -2.18
N SER A 22 24.06 14.75 -2.29
CA SER A 22 23.95 16.18 -2.56
C SER A 22 23.77 16.37 -4.07
N GLY A 23 22.60 16.89 -4.49
CA GLY A 23 22.34 17.22 -5.89
C GLY A 23 23.07 18.49 -6.32
N HIS A 24 24.20 18.33 -7.03
CA HIS A 24 24.79 19.39 -7.85
C HIS A 24 24.44 19.16 -9.33
N LEU A 25 23.90 20.23 -9.92
CA LEU A 25 23.62 20.41 -11.34
C LEU A 25 24.89 20.31 -12.18
N TYR A 26 24.87 19.47 -13.21
CA TYR A 26 25.67 19.67 -14.41
C TYR A 26 24.85 19.34 -15.66
N SER A 27 24.90 20.28 -16.59
CA SER A 27 24.42 20.19 -17.96
C SER A 27 25.21 19.17 -18.78
N SER A 28 24.54 18.42 -19.65
CA SER A 28 25.14 18.02 -20.94
C SER A 28 24.07 17.69 -21.99
N SER A 29 24.03 18.55 -23.01
CA SER A 29 23.97 18.24 -24.44
C SER A 29 23.26 16.95 -24.89
N SER A 30 22.13 17.13 -25.54
CA SER A 30 21.45 16.15 -26.39
C SER A 30 22.25 15.88 -27.67
N SER A 31 22.86 14.70 -27.76
CA SER A 31 23.36 14.13 -29.01
C SER A 31 22.36 13.11 -29.54
N SER A 32 21.76 13.45 -30.67
CA SER A 32 20.83 12.66 -31.45
C SER A 32 21.46 11.33 -31.88
N SER A 33 20.96 10.22 -31.37
CA SER A 33 21.31 8.88 -31.87
C SER A 33 20.08 8.23 -32.47
N ARG A 34 20.03 8.27 -33.82
CA ARG A 34 19.15 7.46 -34.67
C ARG A 34 19.44 5.98 -34.44
N SER A 35 18.43 5.21 -34.03
CA SER A 35 18.49 3.75 -34.07
C SER A 35 17.82 3.26 -35.35
N GLN A 36 18.66 2.72 -36.22
CA GLN A 36 18.35 2.27 -37.56
C GLN A 36 17.93 0.79 -37.49
N THR A 37 16.68 0.48 -37.83
CA THR A 37 16.17 -0.88 -37.96
C THR A 37 16.84 -1.58 -39.14
N TYR A 38 17.59 -2.66 -38.86
CA TYR A 38 18.06 -3.61 -39.86
C TYR A 38 16.89 -4.46 -40.36
N ARG A 39 16.56 -4.30 -41.64
CA ARG A 39 15.76 -5.25 -42.44
C ARG A 39 16.72 -5.98 -43.39
N PRO A 40 16.68 -7.32 -43.49
CA PRO A 40 17.26 -8.00 -44.64
C PRO A 40 16.30 -7.85 -45.83
N ARG A 41 16.78 -7.23 -46.90
CA ARG A 41 16.10 -7.15 -48.20
C ARG A 41 16.94 -7.93 -49.19
N ASP A 42 16.58 -9.19 -49.41
CA ASP A 42 17.14 -9.96 -50.50
C ASP A 42 16.55 -9.48 -51.82
N ALA A 43 17.43 -8.99 -52.68
CA ALA A 43 17.16 -8.62 -54.05
C ALA A 43 17.46 -9.83 -54.94
N TYR A 44 16.42 -10.45 -55.48
CA TYR A 44 16.55 -11.30 -56.67
C TYR A 44 16.00 -10.55 -57.87
N THR A 45 16.93 -9.98 -58.63
CA THR A 45 16.74 -9.53 -60.00
C THR A 45 16.66 -10.75 -60.91
N ASN A 46 15.47 -11.11 -61.37
CA ASN A 46 15.32 -12.02 -62.50
C ASN A 46 15.23 -11.22 -63.79
N VAL A 47 16.38 -11.10 -64.45
CA VAL A 47 16.48 -10.87 -65.90
C VAL A 47 16.02 -12.17 -66.57
N SER A 48 14.95 -12.10 -67.37
CA SER A 48 14.67 -13.16 -68.33
C SER A 48 14.47 -12.58 -69.72
N SER A 49 15.50 -12.89 -70.50
CA SER A 49 15.76 -12.70 -71.91
C SER A 49 14.56 -12.96 -72.81
N SER A 50 14.30 -12.00 -73.70
CA SER A 50 13.43 -12.14 -74.87
C SER A 50 14.11 -13.05 -75.91
N TYR A 51 13.66 -14.28 -76.06
CA TYR A 51 13.95 -15.10 -77.24
C TYR A 51 12.78 -15.06 -78.21
N ARG A 52 13.03 -14.40 -79.34
CA ARG A 52 12.24 -14.44 -80.57
C ARG A 52 12.14 -15.89 -81.05
N LYS A 53 10.92 -16.39 -81.25
CA LYS A 53 10.68 -17.59 -82.07
C LYS A 53 10.27 -17.14 -83.47
N VAL A 54 11.23 -17.23 -84.39
CA VAL A 54 10.99 -17.26 -85.83
C VAL A 54 10.88 -18.74 -86.19
N SER A 55 9.69 -19.21 -86.53
CA SER A 55 9.48 -20.52 -87.15
C SER A 55 8.97 -20.27 -88.57
N ARG A 56 9.86 -20.49 -89.52
CA ARG A 56 9.59 -20.47 -90.95
C ARG A 56 9.84 -21.87 -91.48
N SER A 57 8.93 -22.34 -92.33
CA SER A 57 9.10 -23.26 -93.48
C SER A 57 8.13 -24.48 -93.43
N PRO A 58 7.92 -25.23 -94.53
CA PRO A 58 7.11 -24.83 -95.69
C PRO A 58 6.25 -25.98 -96.26
N GLY A 59 5.32 -25.67 -97.15
CA GLY A 59 4.65 -26.62 -98.05
C GLY A 59 3.55 -25.88 -98.78
N GLY A 60 3.43 -25.83 -100.11
CA GLY A 60 3.85 -26.74 -101.17
C GLY A 60 2.64 -26.89 -102.11
N LEU A 61 2.87 -27.22 -103.39
CA LEU A 61 1.90 -27.40 -104.52
C LEU A 61 1.71 -26.12 -105.39
N LEU A 62 1.73 -26.13 -106.73
CA LEU A 62 1.80 -27.17 -107.78
C LEU A 62 2.04 -26.49 -109.16
N GLY A 63 2.59 -27.23 -110.15
CA GLY A 63 2.42 -26.98 -111.61
C GLY A 63 3.70 -26.56 -112.35
N SER A 64 4.50 -27.48 -112.90
CA SER A 64 4.35 -28.24 -114.17
C SER A 64 5.00 -27.55 -115.38
N SER A 65 6.10 -28.12 -115.88
CA SER A 65 6.33 -28.31 -117.33
C SER A 65 7.41 -29.35 -117.61
N SER A 66 7.05 -30.17 -118.61
CA SER A 66 7.71 -31.26 -119.34
C SER A 66 9.23 -31.15 -119.56
N ASP A 67 9.97 -32.26 -119.39
CA ASP A 67 10.53 -33.05 -120.52
C ASP A 67 11.50 -34.18 -120.10
N HIS A 68 11.16 -35.40 -120.56
CA HIS A 68 12.02 -36.34 -121.30
C HIS A 68 13.31 -37.00 -120.69
N PHE A 69 13.17 -38.32 -120.39
CA PHE A 69 14.13 -39.46 -120.44
C PHE A 69 15.40 -39.52 -119.56
N ASP A 70 15.52 -40.58 -118.74
CA ASP A 70 16.54 -41.66 -118.84
C ASP A 70 16.51 -42.57 -117.57
N LEU A 71 16.11 -43.84 -117.72
CA LEU A 71 15.76 -44.77 -116.62
C LEU A 71 16.99 -45.44 -115.96
N SER A 72 18.21 -45.18 -116.42
CA SER A 72 19.43 -45.82 -115.90
C SER A 72 20.19 -44.99 -114.85
N GLN A 73 19.96 -43.68 -114.73
CA GLN A 73 20.60 -42.82 -113.69
C GLN A 73 19.79 -42.75 -112.38
N SER A 74 18.49 -43.08 -112.41
CA SER A 74 17.57 -42.99 -111.26
C SER A 74 17.89 -44.00 -110.14
N THR A 75 18.48 -45.15 -110.48
CA THR A 75 18.86 -46.19 -109.52
C THR A 75 20.12 -45.83 -108.71
N ALA A 76 21.09 -45.14 -109.33
CA ALA A 76 22.29 -44.64 -108.65
C ALA A 76 21.94 -43.52 -107.65
N LEU A 77 21.13 -42.54 -108.08
CA LEU A 77 20.65 -41.46 -107.21
C LEU A 77 19.73 -41.96 -106.09
N SER A 78 18.90 -43.00 -106.33
CA SER A 78 18.10 -43.62 -105.26
C SER A 78 18.94 -44.33 -104.20
N ASN A 79 20.07 -44.93 -104.59
CA ASN A 79 20.96 -45.58 -103.63
C ASN A 79 21.74 -44.54 -102.80
N GLU A 80 22.19 -43.45 -103.40
CA GLU A 80 22.81 -42.32 -102.69
C GLU A 80 21.84 -41.65 -101.71
N LEU A 81 20.58 -41.44 -102.12
CA LEU A 81 19.51 -40.89 -101.27
C LEU A 81 19.14 -41.83 -100.12
N LYS A 82 19.27 -43.15 -100.29
CA LYS A 82 19.11 -44.12 -99.21
C LYS A 82 20.25 -44.02 -98.20
N ILE A 83 21.49 -43.87 -98.66
CA ILE A 83 22.67 -43.70 -97.79
C ILE A 83 22.56 -42.41 -96.97
N VAL A 84 22.14 -41.30 -97.58
CA VAL A 84 21.90 -40.03 -96.87
C VAL A 84 20.79 -40.19 -95.84
N ARG A 85 19.66 -40.83 -96.18
CA ARG A 85 18.57 -41.09 -95.23
C ARG A 85 18.97 -42.04 -94.10
N THR A 86 19.82 -43.05 -94.37
CA THR A 86 20.31 -43.93 -93.30
C THR A 86 21.27 -43.19 -92.38
N ASN A 87 22.12 -42.31 -92.92
CA ASN A 87 23.04 -41.49 -92.13
C ASN A 87 22.27 -40.43 -91.31
N GLU A 88 21.26 -39.78 -91.88
CA GLU A 88 20.37 -38.85 -91.17
C GLU A 88 19.56 -39.58 -90.08
N LYS A 89 19.08 -40.79 -90.37
CA LYS A 89 18.42 -41.64 -89.38
C LYS A 89 19.35 -42.02 -88.23
N GLU A 90 20.61 -42.33 -88.51
CA GLU A 90 21.63 -42.65 -87.50
C GLU A 90 21.99 -41.41 -86.66
N GLN A 91 22.09 -40.22 -87.26
CA GLN A 91 22.26 -38.97 -86.54
C GLN A 91 21.05 -38.63 -85.65
N LEU A 92 19.84 -38.80 -86.17
CA LEU A 92 18.61 -38.63 -85.38
C LEU A 92 18.51 -39.68 -84.27
N GLN A 93 18.96 -40.90 -84.50
CA GLN A 93 19.04 -41.94 -83.46
C GLN A 93 20.06 -41.56 -82.38
N GLY A 94 21.27 -41.11 -82.75
CA GLY A 94 22.27 -40.65 -81.79
C GLY A 94 21.85 -39.39 -81.01
N LEU A 95 21.07 -38.50 -81.62
CA LEU A 95 20.43 -37.38 -80.92
C LEU A 95 19.33 -37.86 -79.98
N ASN A 96 18.51 -38.82 -80.41
CA ASN A 96 17.44 -39.39 -79.60
C ASN A 96 18.02 -40.15 -78.39
N ASP A 97 19.09 -40.92 -78.55
CA ASP A 97 19.78 -41.60 -77.44
C ASP A 97 20.36 -40.59 -76.42
N ARG A 98 20.87 -39.44 -76.91
CA ARG A 98 21.28 -38.32 -76.04
C ARG A 98 20.09 -37.65 -75.35
N PHE A 99 18.93 -37.57 -75.99
CA PHE A 99 17.72 -37.08 -75.34
C PHE A 99 17.19 -38.04 -74.29
N VAL A 100 17.21 -39.35 -74.54
CA VAL A 100 16.83 -40.37 -73.56
C VAL A 100 17.73 -40.28 -72.32
N THR A 101 19.04 -40.23 -72.51
CA THR A 101 19.99 -40.05 -71.38
C THR A 101 19.80 -38.70 -70.66
N TYR A 102 19.45 -37.63 -71.37
CA TYR A 102 19.11 -36.35 -70.75
C TYR A 102 17.81 -36.41 -69.95
N ILE A 103 16.76 -37.06 -70.47
CA ILE A 103 15.47 -37.26 -69.79
C ILE A 103 15.67 -38.12 -68.54
N GLU A 104 16.45 -39.20 -68.63
CA GLU A 104 16.81 -40.02 -67.47
C GLU A 104 17.57 -39.20 -66.43
N LYS A 105 18.48 -38.32 -66.86
CA LYS A 105 19.19 -37.42 -65.94
C LYS A 105 18.28 -36.40 -65.28
N VAL A 106 17.35 -35.80 -66.03
CA VAL A 106 16.35 -34.87 -65.48
C VAL A 106 15.43 -35.61 -64.50
N HIS A 107 14.97 -36.81 -64.84
CA HIS A 107 14.14 -37.61 -63.95
C HIS A 107 14.87 -38.00 -62.67
N ASN A 108 16.14 -38.39 -62.77
CA ASN A 108 16.99 -38.65 -61.61
C ASN A 108 17.18 -37.39 -60.75
N LEU A 109 17.37 -36.22 -61.35
CA LEU A 109 17.48 -34.95 -60.63
C LEU A 109 16.16 -34.51 -59.99
N GLU A 110 15.02 -34.72 -60.66
CA GLU A 110 13.68 -34.47 -60.11
C GLU A 110 13.40 -35.39 -58.92
N GLN A 111 13.76 -36.67 -59.03
CA GLN A 111 13.63 -37.62 -57.94
C GLN A 111 14.52 -37.22 -56.75
N GLN A 112 15.76 -36.80 -57.01
CA GLN A 112 16.68 -36.30 -55.97
C GLN A 112 16.15 -35.02 -55.31
N ASN A 113 15.66 -34.05 -56.09
CA ASN A 113 15.04 -32.83 -55.56
C ASN A 113 13.83 -33.15 -54.70
N LYS A 114 12.97 -34.09 -55.12
CA LYS A 114 11.81 -34.52 -54.33
C LYS A 114 12.22 -35.17 -53.01
N LEU A 115 13.30 -35.95 -52.99
CA LEU A 115 13.85 -36.51 -51.76
C LEU A 115 14.42 -35.42 -50.83
N LEU A 116 15.15 -34.46 -51.39
CA LEU A 116 15.69 -33.33 -50.62
C LEU A 116 14.57 -32.43 -50.06
N GLU A 117 13.49 -32.20 -50.81
CA GLU A 117 12.31 -31.47 -50.33
C GLU A 117 11.62 -32.21 -49.17
N ALA A 118 11.49 -33.54 -49.26
CA ALA A 118 10.96 -34.36 -48.18
C ALA A 118 11.87 -34.34 -46.94
N GLU A 119 13.19 -34.36 -47.12
CA GLU A 119 14.15 -34.25 -46.02
C GLU A 119 14.10 -32.86 -45.35
N VAL A 120 14.03 -31.78 -46.13
CA VAL A 120 13.90 -30.41 -45.63
C VAL A 120 12.61 -30.22 -44.83
N THR A 121 11.49 -30.76 -45.31
CA THR A 121 10.21 -30.67 -44.60
C THR A 121 10.23 -31.44 -43.28
N LEU A 122 10.82 -32.63 -43.25
CA LEU A 122 10.99 -33.43 -42.03
C LEU A 122 11.91 -32.72 -41.01
N LEU A 123 13.02 -32.16 -41.47
CA LEU A 123 13.94 -31.40 -40.61
C LEU A 123 13.28 -30.15 -40.01
N ARG A 124 12.46 -29.44 -40.80
CA ARG A 124 11.67 -28.29 -40.30
C ARG A 124 10.64 -28.72 -39.25
N GLN A 125 9.96 -29.84 -39.45
CA GLN A 125 9.02 -30.38 -38.44
C GLN A 125 9.74 -30.75 -37.15
N ARG A 126 10.89 -31.43 -37.25
CA ARG A 126 11.69 -31.80 -36.08
C ARG A 126 12.25 -30.59 -35.32
N GLN A 127 12.56 -29.50 -36.01
CA GLN A 127 13.00 -28.25 -35.39
C GLN A 127 11.83 -27.42 -34.81
N SER A 128 10.61 -27.60 -35.32
CA SER A 128 9.41 -26.94 -34.77
C SER A 128 8.86 -27.62 -33.51
N GLU A 129 9.23 -28.88 -33.26
CA GLU A 129 8.87 -29.55 -32.02
C GLU A 129 9.63 -28.89 -30.85
N PRO A 130 8.92 -28.33 -29.85
CA PRO A 130 9.56 -27.75 -28.69
C PRO A 130 10.44 -28.81 -28.02
N SER A 131 11.72 -28.50 -27.86
CA SER A 131 12.68 -29.42 -27.26
C SER A 131 12.15 -29.89 -25.90
N ARG A 132 12.15 -31.21 -25.65
CA ARG A 132 11.80 -31.80 -24.34
C ARG A 132 12.54 -31.10 -23.19
N LEU A 133 13.77 -30.65 -23.44
CA LEU A 133 14.55 -29.89 -22.48
C LEU A 133 13.95 -28.51 -22.18
N SER A 134 13.43 -27.80 -23.19
CA SER A 134 12.67 -26.54 -23.01
C SER A 134 11.46 -26.75 -22.12
N GLN A 135 10.71 -27.83 -22.36
CA GLN A 135 9.52 -28.14 -21.55
C GLN A 135 9.85 -28.41 -20.08
N ILE A 136 10.95 -29.13 -19.80
CA ILE A 136 11.41 -29.38 -18.43
C ILE A 136 11.82 -28.06 -17.75
N TYR A 137 12.60 -27.21 -18.43
CA TYR A 137 12.97 -25.91 -17.88
C TYR A 137 11.76 -24.99 -17.69
N GLU A 138 10.78 -25.01 -18.60
CA GLU A 138 9.54 -24.25 -18.45
C GLU A 138 8.67 -24.76 -17.29
N GLN A 139 8.69 -26.06 -17.00
CA GLN A 139 8.05 -26.63 -15.80
C GLN A 139 8.76 -26.16 -14.53
N GLU A 140 10.09 -26.31 -14.47
CA GLU A 140 10.91 -25.86 -13.33
C GLU A 140 10.72 -24.36 -13.06
N ILE A 141 10.73 -23.52 -14.10
CA ILE A 141 10.50 -22.07 -13.98
C ILE A 141 9.09 -21.79 -13.42
N ARG A 142 8.07 -22.55 -13.84
CA ARG A 142 6.71 -22.40 -13.31
C ARG A 142 6.62 -22.80 -11.85
N GLU A 143 7.24 -23.91 -11.47
CA GLU A 143 7.27 -24.38 -10.08
C GLU A 143 8.02 -23.40 -9.17
N LEU A 144 9.17 -22.89 -9.63
CA LEU A 144 9.93 -21.86 -8.90
C LEU A 144 9.14 -20.57 -8.73
N ARG A 145 8.39 -20.14 -9.75
CA ARG A 145 7.50 -18.96 -9.66
C ARG A 145 6.36 -19.20 -8.68
N SER A 146 5.69 -20.36 -8.75
CA SER A 146 4.64 -20.73 -7.82
C SER A 146 5.13 -20.75 -6.37
N ARG A 147 6.33 -21.30 -6.14
CA ARG A 147 6.94 -21.33 -4.81
C ARG A 147 7.31 -19.94 -4.31
N LEU A 148 7.78 -19.07 -5.21
CA LEU A 148 8.05 -17.66 -4.86
C LEU A 148 6.77 -16.92 -4.50
N GLU A 149 5.67 -17.12 -5.23
CA GLU A 149 4.36 -16.54 -4.91
C GLU A 149 3.83 -17.03 -3.57
N GLU A 150 3.94 -18.33 -3.27
CA GLU A 150 3.57 -18.92 -1.97
C GLU A 150 4.39 -18.29 -0.82
N GLN A 151 5.72 -18.20 -0.98
CA GLN A 151 6.58 -17.57 0.02
C GLN A 151 6.30 -16.08 0.21
N LEU A 152 5.88 -15.36 -0.84
CA LEU A 152 5.47 -13.97 -0.72
C LEU A 152 4.14 -13.85 0.06
N GLN A 153 3.17 -14.73 -0.20
CA GLN A 153 1.93 -14.78 0.56
C GLN A 153 2.17 -15.10 2.04
N ASP A 154 3.02 -16.10 2.34
CA ASP A 154 3.41 -16.45 3.71
C ASP A 154 4.08 -15.27 4.41
N LYS A 155 4.99 -14.56 3.71
CA LYS A 155 5.65 -13.37 4.24
C LYS A 155 4.63 -12.27 4.53
N ASP A 156 3.69 -12.01 3.62
CA ASP A 156 2.67 -10.97 3.81
C ASP A 156 1.72 -11.32 4.96
N GLN A 157 1.32 -12.59 5.09
CA GLN A 157 0.54 -13.08 6.22
C GLN A 157 1.29 -12.91 7.54
N ALA A 158 2.57 -13.30 7.59
CA ALA A 158 3.40 -13.12 8.78
C ALA A 158 3.57 -11.64 9.16
N LEU A 159 3.64 -10.73 8.19
CA LEU A 159 3.69 -9.29 8.45
C LEU A 159 2.37 -8.77 9.06
N LEU A 160 1.22 -9.24 8.57
CA LEU A 160 -0.08 -8.91 9.15
C LEU A 160 -0.21 -9.43 10.59
N ASP A 161 0.24 -10.66 10.84
CA ASP A 161 0.24 -11.25 12.17
C ASP A 161 1.15 -10.46 13.12
N CYS A 162 2.36 -10.07 12.68
CA CYS A 162 3.24 -9.19 13.44
C CYS A 162 2.58 -7.84 13.76
N GLN A 163 1.93 -7.19 12.79
CA GLN A 163 1.23 -5.91 13.01
C GLN A 163 0.06 -6.07 14.00
N SER A 164 -0.67 -7.18 13.92
CA SER A 164 -1.77 -7.50 14.83
C SER A 164 -1.27 -7.73 16.26
N LEU A 165 -0.17 -8.50 16.42
CA LEU A 165 0.49 -8.73 17.70
C LEU A 165 1.05 -7.43 18.28
N ASP A 166 1.69 -6.58 17.47
CA ASP A 166 2.15 -5.26 17.90
C ASP A 166 0.99 -4.39 18.39
N GLY A 167 -0.16 -4.42 17.70
CA GLY A 167 -1.38 -3.77 18.14
C GLY A 167 -1.86 -4.27 19.49
N CYS A 168 -1.87 -5.59 19.70
CA CYS A 168 -2.23 -6.21 20.98
C CYS A 168 -1.26 -5.83 22.10
N VAL A 169 0.05 -5.83 21.83
CA VAL A 169 1.08 -5.42 22.78
C VAL A 169 0.89 -3.98 23.22
N ARG A 170 0.63 -3.05 22.28
CA ARG A 170 0.33 -1.65 22.62
C ARG A 170 -0.92 -1.52 23.49
N GLN A 171 -2.00 -2.23 23.15
CA GLN A 171 -3.22 -2.24 23.97
C GLN A 171 -2.98 -2.79 25.39
N LEU A 172 -2.10 -3.79 25.54
CA LEU A 172 -1.72 -4.32 26.85
C LEU A 172 -0.82 -3.35 27.62
N GLN A 173 0.07 -2.62 26.95
CA GLN A 173 0.88 -1.55 27.54
C GLN A 173 -0.01 -0.41 28.04
N ASP A 174 -0.96 0.06 27.22
CA ASP A 174 -1.91 1.12 27.62
C ASP A 174 -2.74 0.69 28.85
N LYS A 175 -3.18 -0.57 28.89
CA LYS A 175 -3.90 -1.12 30.06
C LYS A 175 -3.01 -1.19 31.30
N LEU A 176 -1.75 -1.60 31.13
CA LEU A 176 -0.79 -1.65 32.23
C LEU A 176 -0.53 -0.27 32.81
N ASP A 177 -0.34 0.74 31.95
CA ASP A 177 -0.10 2.12 32.36
C ASP A 177 -1.33 2.72 33.07
N GLN A 178 -2.54 2.42 32.57
CA GLN A 178 -3.79 2.81 33.24
C GLN A 178 -3.92 2.17 34.63
N GLU A 179 -3.64 0.87 34.77
CA GLU A 179 -3.69 0.20 36.07
C GLU A 179 -2.57 0.70 37.01
N ALA A 180 -1.39 1.03 36.48
CA ALA A 180 -0.30 1.62 37.25
C ALA A 180 -0.69 3.01 37.80
N SER A 181 -1.32 3.85 36.97
CA SER A 181 -1.83 5.16 37.39
C SER A 181 -2.93 5.03 38.44
N LYS A 182 -3.91 4.13 38.26
CA LYS A 182 -4.93 3.86 39.28
C LYS A 182 -4.34 3.36 40.60
N ARG A 183 -3.30 2.52 40.55
CA ARG A 183 -2.59 2.05 41.75
C ARG A 183 -1.90 3.21 42.46
N GLU A 184 -1.24 4.10 41.72
CA GLU A 184 -0.61 5.30 42.27
C GLU A 184 -1.64 6.23 42.94
N GLU A 185 -2.76 6.53 42.28
CA GLU A 185 -3.86 7.30 42.86
C GLU A 185 -4.40 6.67 44.15
N ALA A 186 -4.60 5.34 44.15
CA ALA A 186 -5.05 4.62 45.35
C ALA A 186 -4.01 4.66 46.49
N GLU A 187 -2.71 4.59 46.17
CA GLU A 187 -1.63 4.71 47.14
C GLU A 187 -1.52 6.12 47.73
N GLU A 188 -1.72 7.15 46.91
CA GLU A 188 -1.79 8.53 47.38
C GLU A 188 -2.98 8.76 48.32
N VAL A 189 -4.16 8.26 47.95
CA VAL A 189 -5.36 8.32 48.79
C VAL A 189 -5.13 7.59 50.12
N LEU A 190 -4.52 6.40 50.10
CA LEU A 190 -4.19 5.65 51.30
C LEU A 190 -3.19 6.41 52.18
N LYS A 191 -2.17 7.03 51.58
CA LYS A 191 -1.20 7.87 52.29
C LYS A 191 -1.87 9.07 52.96
N ASN A 192 -2.84 9.70 52.30
CA ASN A 192 -3.61 10.80 52.87
C ASN A 192 -4.49 10.31 54.03
N PHE A 193 -5.21 9.19 53.87
CA PHE A 193 -5.97 8.60 54.96
C PHE A 193 -5.11 8.24 56.18
N ARG A 194 -3.87 7.77 55.98
CA ARG A 194 -2.93 7.54 57.10
C ARG A 194 -2.62 8.83 57.85
N LYS A 195 -2.35 9.92 57.14
CA LYS A 195 -2.13 11.24 57.77
C LYS A 195 -3.36 11.71 58.53
N ASP A 196 -4.57 11.51 57.97
CA ASP A 196 -5.81 11.89 58.62
C ASP A 196 -6.05 11.08 59.90
N VAL A 197 -5.75 9.78 59.88
CA VAL A 197 -5.78 8.91 61.06
C VAL A 197 -4.76 9.40 62.10
N ASP A 198 -3.52 9.65 61.70
CA ASP A 198 -2.48 10.17 62.61
C ASP A 198 -2.91 11.50 63.23
N GLN A 199 -3.46 12.43 62.44
CA GLN A 199 -3.98 13.70 62.92
C GLN A 199 -5.14 13.51 63.91
N ALA A 200 -6.11 12.64 63.58
CA ALA A 200 -7.21 12.33 64.47
C ALA A 200 -6.72 11.68 65.77
N THR A 201 -5.66 10.86 65.73
CA THR A 201 -5.05 10.30 66.95
C THR A 201 -4.38 11.36 67.81
N LEU A 202 -3.71 12.34 67.20
CA LEU A 202 -3.13 13.48 67.93
C LEU A 202 -4.23 14.33 68.58
N ASP A 203 -5.29 14.65 67.84
CA ASP A 203 -6.41 15.43 68.36
C ASP A 203 -7.10 14.69 69.53
N ARG A 204 -7.29 13.37 69.40
CA ARG A 204 -7.79 12.51 70.49
C ARG A 204 -6.90 12.59 71.73
N LEU A 205 -5.58 12.44 71.56
CA LEU A 205 -4.61 12.52 72.68
C LEU A 205 -4.60 13.91 73.34
N GLN A 206 -4.74 14.99 72.56
CA GLN A 206 -4.85 16.34 73.10
C GLN A 206 -6.13 16.53 73.92
N LEU A 207 -7.26 16.00 73.43
CA LEU A 207 -8.52 16.02 74.17
C LEU A 207 -8.45 15.18 75.45
N GLU A 208 -7.83 14.00 75.40
CA GLU A 208 -7.59 13.16 76.58
C GLU A 208 -6.78 13.90 77.65
N LYS A 209 -5.65 14.51 77.27
CA LYS A 209 -4.85 15.35 78.20
C LYS A 209 -5.65 16.51 78.78
N LYS A 210 -6.51 17.14 77.97
CA LYS A 210 -7.38 18.22 78.45
C LYS A 210 -8.40 17.71 79.46
N VAL A 211 -9.00 16.54 79.22
CA VAL A 211 -9.90 15.87 80.17
C VAL A 211 -9.16 15.54 81.47
N GLU A 212 -7.96 14.98 81.40
CA GLU A 212 -7.13 14.70 82.59
C GLU A 212 -6.83 15.98 83.37
N SER A 213 -6.40 17.05 82.69
CA SER A 213 -6.11 18.34 83.35
C SER A 213 -7.34 18.95 84.04
N LEU A 214 -8.53 18.84 83.43
CA LEU A 214 -9.78 19.30 84.02
C LEU A 214 -10.21 18.42 85.20
N MET A 215 -9.95 17.11 85.15
CA MET A 215 -10.18 16.22 86.29
C MET A 215 -9.29 16.59 87.47
N ASP A 216 -7.99 16.84 87.23
CA ASP A 216 -7.05 17.29 88.25
C ASP A 216 -7.47 18.64 88.86
N GLU A 217 -7.94 19.58 88.03
CA GLU A 217 -8.49 20.86 88.49
C GLU A 217 -9.73 20.68 89.37
N VAL A 218 -10.66 19.79 88.98
CA VAL A 218 -11.84 19.46 89.80
C VAL A 218 -11.44 18.84 91.14
N VAL A 219 -10.45 17.95 91.17
CA VAL A 219 -9.95 17.35 92.42
C VAL A 219 -9.30 18.42 93.30
N PHE A 220 -8.48 19.31 92.72
CA PHE A 220 -7.88 20.43 93.44
C PHE A 220 -8.93 21.36 94.04
N LEU A 221 -9.92 21.79 93.25
CA LEU A 221 -11.01 22.65 93.72
C LEU A 221 -11.83 21.99 94.84
N ARG A 222 -12.10 20.69 94.74
CA ARG A 222 -12.77 19.94 95.83
C ARG A 222 -11.95 19.96 97.12
N LYS A 223 -10.64 19.74 97.03
CA LYS A 223 -9.75 19.76 98.19
C LYS A 223 -9.67 21.14 98.83
N VAL A 224 -9.53 22.19 98.02
CA VAL A 224 -9.53 23.58 98.51
C VAL A 224 -10.86 23.90 99.20
N HIS A 225 -11.99 23.51 98.60
CA HIS A 225 -13.30 23.73 99.22
C HIS A 225 -13.45 22.98 100.55
N GLU A 226 -12.95 21.74 100.64
CA GLU A 226 -12.95 20.97 101.89
C GLU A 226 -12.08 21.61 102.97
N GLU A 227 -10.90 22.14 102.61
CA GLU A 227 -10.02 22.90 103.50
C GLU A 227 -10.67 24.21 103.95
N GLU A 228 -11.25 25.00 103.05
CA GLU A 228 -11.98 26.25 103.39
C GLU A 228 -13.17 25.99 104.32
N VAL A 229 -13.93 24.91 104.07
CA VAL A 229 -15.04 24.52 104.95
C VAL A 229 -14.52 24.13 106.33
N ALA A 230 -13.41 23.39 106.41
CA ALA A 230 -12.78 23.03 107.67
C ALA A 230 -12.24 24.26 108.44
N GLU A 231 -11.62 25.21 107.74
CA GLU A 231 -11.16 26.47 108.31
C GLU A 231 -12.32 27.33 108.81
N LEU A 232 -13.40 27.46 108.05
CA LEU A 232 -14.60 28.19 108.47
C LEU A 232 -15.27 27.52 109.67
N GLN A 233 -15.34 26.19 109.70
CA GLN A 233 -15.83 25.45 110.87
C GLN A 233 -14.94 25.70 112.08
N ALA A 234 -13.61 25.63 111.91
CA ALA A 234 -12.66 25.94 112.96
C ALA A 234 -12.81 27.39 113.44
N ALA A 235 -12.90 28.35 112.54
CA ALA A 235 -13.12 29.77 112.86
C ALA A 235 -14.45 30.00 113.58
N VAL A 236 -15.53 29.30 113.22
CA VAL A 236 -16.81 29.37 113.95
C VAL A 236 -16.68 28.79 115.37
N THR A 237 -16.00 27.65 115.54
CA THR A 237 -15.74 27.08 116.88
C THR A 237 -14.80 27.95 117.71
N GLN A 238 -13.81 28.57 117.08
CA GLN A 238 -12.84 29.45 117.72
C GLN A 238 -13.47 30.81 118.06
N ALA A 239 -14.37 31.34 117.21
CA ALA A 239 -15.17 32.53 117.50
C ALA A 239 -16.22 32.28 118.59
N GLN A 240 -16.67 31.02 118.77
CA GLN A 240 -17.45 30.61 119.95
C GLN A 240 -16.63 30.52 121.24
N ILE A 241 -15.29 30.51 121.17
CA ILE A 241 -14.38 30.27 122.31
C ILE A 241 -13.41 31.45 122.59
N SER A 242 -13.29 32.41 121.67
CA SER A 242 -12.30 33.51 121.73
C SER A 242 -12.97 34.88 121.67
N VAL A 243 -13.79 35.20 122.67
CA VAL A 243 -13.97 36.58 123.14
C VAL A 243 -13.25 36.65 124.49
N GLU A 244 -11.92 36.81 124.46
CA GLU A 244 -11.22 37.46 125.56
C GLU A 244 -9.89 38.00 125.06
N MET A 245 -9.73 39.28 125.37
CA MET A 245 -8.72 40.23 124.95
C MET A 245 -7.37 39.88 125.57
N ASP A 246 -6.25 40.09 124.88
CA ASP A 246 -5.29 41.07 125.43
C ASP A 246 -4.26 41.62 124.45
N VAL A 247 -3.96 42.89 124.72
CA VAL A 247 -3.25 43.88 123.92
C VAL A 247 -1.89 44.13 124.57
N VAL A 248 -0.79 43.61 124.02
CA VAL A 248 0.58 44.02 124.41
C VAL A 248 1.49 43.69 123.22
N SER A 249 2.37 44.52 122.67
CA SER A 249 3.10 45.69 123.12
C SER A 249 3.17 46.68 121.95
N LYS A 250 3.25 47.98 122.21
CA LYS A 250 3.50 48.99 121.17
C LYS A 250 4.93 48.79 120.63
N PRO A 251 5.13 48.27 119.41
CA PRO A 251 6.37 48.54 118.70
C PRO A 251 6.31 50.03 118.34
N ASP A 252 7.44 50.66 118.03
CA ASP A 252 7.46 52.04 117.58
C ASP A 252 6.55 52.21 116.34
N LEU A 253 5.32 52.65 116.60
CA LEU A 253 4.23 52.69 115.64
C LEU A 253 4.60 53.60 114.48
N THR A 254 5.47 54.59 114.72
CA THR A 254 5.93 55.53 113.70
C THR A 254 6.92 54.87 112.75
N ALA A 255 7.84 54.05 113.26
CA ALA A 255 8.78 53.28 112.44
C ALA A 255 8.05 52.16 111.67
N ALA A 256 7.15 51.42 112.32
CA ALA A 256 6.35 50.38 111.68
C ALA A 256 5.38 50.96 110.62
N LEU A 257 4.73 52.10 110.87
CA LEU A 257 3.89 52.78 109.88
C LEU A 257 4.71 53.35 108.73
N LYS A 258 5.93 53.87 108.98
CA LYS A 258 6.85 54.30 107.91
C LYS A 258 7.33 53.13 107.06
N GLU A 259 7.70 52.01 107.70
CA GLU A 259 8.10 50.78 107.00
C GLU A 259 6.94 50.22 106.18
N ILE A 260 5.74 50.08 106.75
CA ILE A 260 4.54 49.64 106.02
C ILE A 260 4.24 50.58 104.85
N ARG A 261 4.34 51.90 105.05
CA ARG A 261 4.13 52.88 103.97
C ARG A 261 5.18 52.73 102.86
N MET A 262 6.45 52.55 103.22
CA MET A 262 7.53 52.30 102.26
C MET A 262 7.32 50.97 101.52
N GLN A 263 6.92 49.90 102.21
CA GLN A 263 6.59 48.61 101.61
C GLN A 263 5.42 48.74 100.63
N TYR A 264 4.37 49.51 100.97
CA TYR A 264 3.27 49.79 100.06
C TYR A 264 3.70 50.65 98.86
N GLU A 265 4.61 51.60 99.06
CA GLU A 265 5.13 52.45 97.99
C GLU A 265 6.00 51.64 97.01
N VAL A 266 6.86 50.76 97.53
CA VAL A 266 7.64 49.79 96.73
C VAL A 266 6.72 48.77 96.05
N LEU A 267 5.71 48.24 96.74
CA LEU A 267 4.75 47.31 96.15
C LEU A 267 3.90 47.97 95.06
N SER A 268 3.48 49.22 95.27
CA SER A 268 2.72 50.00 94.28
C SER A 268 3.54 50.29 93.04
N THR A 269 4.79 50.74 93.21
CA THR A 269 5.70 50.99 92.08
C THR A 269 6.05 49.71 91.33
N ARG A 270 6.32 48.61 92.05
CA ARG A 270 6.54 47.29 91.45
C ARG A 270 5.32 46.75 90.71
N ASN A 271 4.12 46.90 91.28
CA ASN A 271 2.87 46.49 90.64
C ASN A 271 2.61 47.31 89.37
N GLN A 272 2.85 48.63 89.43
CA GLN A 272 2.73 49.49 88.27
C GLN A 272 3.74 49.14 87.16
N GLN A 273 5.01 48.92 87.49
CA GLN A 273 6.01 48.45 86.53
C GLN A 273 5.65 47.08 85.94
N SER A 274 5.22 46.13 86.77
CA SER A 274 4.81 44.80 86.30
C SER A 274 3.60 44.88 85.36
N ALA A 275 2.64 45.77 85.64
CA ALA A 275 1.51 46.01 84.75
C ALA A 275 1.96 46.66 83.44
N GLU A 276 2.85 47.66 83.49
CA GLU A 276 3.40 48.32 82.29
C GLU A 276 4.19 47.33 81.41
N GLU A 277 5.07 46.52 82.00
CA GLU A 277 5.82 45.47 81.30
C GLU A 277 4.89 44.41 80.69
N TRP A 278 3.83 44.02 81.42
CA TRP A 278 2.83 43.09 80.93
C TRP A 278 2.06 43.67 79.74
N TYR A 279 1.61 44.92 79.81
CA TYR A 279 0.93 45.59 78.70
C TYR A 279 1.86 45.80 77.51
N GLN A 280 3.12 46.21 77.73
CA GLN A 280 4.09 46.34 76.65
C GLN A 280 4.35 45.01 75.95
N THR A 281 4.55 43.93 76.72
CA THR A 281 4.73 42.58 76.16
C THR A 281 3.49 42.14 75.40
N LYS A 282 2.28 42.42 75.92
CA LYS A 282 1.04 42.05 75.23
C LYS A 282 0.85 42.81 73.93
N ILE A 283 1.13 44.11 73.90
CA ILE A 283 1.09 44.93 72.69
C ILE A 283 2.16 44.46 71.70
N ALA A 284 3.38 44.17 72.16
CA ALA A 284 4.45 43.64 71.31
C ALA A 284 4.06 42.29 70.67
N ASN A 285 3.47 41.38 71.45
CA ASN A 285 2.99 40.09 70.93
C ASN A 285 1.86 40.27 69.90
N VAL A 286 0.86 41.11 70.18
CA VAL A 286 -0.24 41.37 69.23
C VAL A 286 0.27 42.04 67.95
N THR A 287 1.21 43.00 68.06
CA THR A 287 1.81 43.64 66.89
C THR A 287 2.68 42.67 66.08
N GLN A 288 3.42 41.77 66.73
CA GLN A 288 4.17 40.72 66.05
C GLN A 288 3.26 39.71 65.35
N GLU A 289 2.18 39.27 66.01
CA GLU A 289 1.18 38.38 65.39
C GLU A 289 0.48 39.05 64.21
N ALA A 290 0.11 40.34 64.33
CA ALA A 290 -0.46 41.12 63.24
C ALA A 290 0.53 41.24 62.06
N ALA A 291 1.82 41.43 62.32
CA ALA A 291 2.86 41.47 61.28
C ALA A 291 2.97 40.11 60.57
N ARG A 292 3.08 39.00 61.32
CA ARG A 292 3.12 37.64 60.76
C ARG A 292 1.89 37.31 59.91
N ASN A 293 0.71 37.72 60.36
CA ASN A 293 -0.54 37.53 59.62
C ASN A 293 -0.55 38.36 58.32
N ASN A 294 -0.06 39.60 58.36
CA ASN A 294 0.10 40.43 57.14
C ASN A 294 1.10 39.83 56.15
N ASP A 295 2.23 39.31 56.64
CA ASP A 295 3.23 38.65 55.79
C ASP A 295 2.67 37.38 55.16
N SER A 296 1.94 36.56 55.93
CA SER A 296 1.27 35.35 55.42
C SER A 296 0.21 35.71 54.37
N ALA A 297 -0.58 36.76 54.62
CA ALA A 297 -1.56 37.27 53.66
C ALA A 297 -0.90 37.83 52.38
N ARG A 298 0.30 38.41 52.50
CA ARG A 298 1.08 38.88 51.36
C ARG A 298 1.64 37.72 50.53
N GLN A 299 2.22 36.72 51.17
CA GLN A 299 2.69 35.50 50.49
C GLN A 299 1.57 34.80 49.74
N ALA A 300 0.39 34.62 50.38
CA ALA A 300 -0.77 34.04 49.71
C ALA A 300 -1.22 34.87 48.48
N LYS A 301 -1.14 36.21 48.53
CA LYS A 301 -1.43 37.07 47.38
C LYS A 301 -0.40 36.92 46.26
N GLU A 302 0.88 36.81 46.60
CA GLU A 302 1.97 36.59 45.65
C GLU A 302 1.78 35.22 44.96
N GLU A 303 1.52 34.14 45.70
CA GLU A 303 1.19 32.82 45.15
C GLU A 303 -0.03 32.85 44.22
N ILE A 304 -1.13 33.51 44.62
CA ILE A 304 -2.31 33.68 43.75
C ILE A 304 -1.93 34.41 42.45
N SER A 305 -1.06 35.42 42.52
CA SER A 305 -0.62 36.16 41.33
C SER A 305 0.25 35.31 40.40
N GLU A 306 1.10 34.44 40.97
CA GLU A 306 1.91 33.48 40.22
C GLU A 306 1.04 32.41 39.55
N TYR A 307 0.09 31.82 40.27
CA TYR A 307 -0.85 30.85 39.71
C TYR A 307 -1.69 31.48 38.58
N ARG A 308 -2.11 32.74 38.72
CA ARG A 308 -2.80 33.45 37.62
C ARG A 308 -1.90 33.64 36.40
N ARG A 309 -0.63 33.99 36.59
CA ARG A 309 0.34 34.13 35.49
C ARG A 309 0.61 32.78 34.81
N GLN A 310 0.76 31.71 35.59
CA GLN A 310 0.94 30.36 35.07
C GLN A 310 -0.30 29.91 34.28
N LEU A 311 -1.51 30.16 34.80
CA LEU A 311 -2.75 29.86 34.10
C LEU A 311 -2.80 30.60 32.75
N GLN A 312 -2.51 31.91 32.73
CA GLN A 312 -2.46 32.67 31.48
C GLN A 312 -1.43 32.12 30.49
N ALA A 313 -0.23 31.77 30.95
CA ALA A 313 0.81 31.19 30.10
C ALA A 313 0.36 29.84 29.50
N ARG A 314 -0.26 28.97 30.30
CA ARG A 314 -0.81 27.70 29.83
C ARG A 314 -1.97 27.89 28.87
N THR A 315 -2.87 28.84 29.11
CA THR A 315 -3.96 29.16 28.16
C THR A 315 -3.40 29.60 26.81
N LEU A 316 -2.38 30.48 26.80
CA LEU A 316 -1.73 30.90 25.56
C LEU A 316 -1.02 29.73 24.84
N GLU A 317 -0.39 28.83 25.58
CA GLU A 317 0.21 27.60 25.02
C GLU A 317 -0.85 26.70 24.38
N VAL A 318 -1.99 26.49 25.05
CA VAL A 318 -3.11 25.72 24.50
C VAL A 318 -3.65 26.38 23.23
N ASP A 319 -3.87 27.68 23.23
CA ASP A 319 -4.39 28.39 22.05
C ASP A 319 -3.39 28.39 20.88
N ALA A 320 -2.09 28.49 21.17
CA ALA A 320 -1.03 28.34 20.16
C ALA A 320 -0.99 26.93 19.55
N LEU A 321 -1.10 25.89 20.37
CA LEU A 321 -1.16 24.49 19.91
C LEU A 321 -2.43 24.21 19.12
N ARG A 322 -3.59 24.76 19.53
CA ARG A 322 -4.84 24.68 18.76
C ARG A 322 -4.69 25.32 17.38
N SER A 323 -4.14 26.54 17.31
CA SER A 323 -3.88 27.22 16.03
C SER A 323 -2.91 26.43 15.15
N ALA A 324 -1.86 25.83 15.74
CA ALA A 324 -0.93 24.96 15.01
C ALA A 324 -1.62 23.69 14.46
N ASN A 325 -2.47 23.04 15.26
CA ASN A 325 -3.26 21.89 14.81
C ASN A 325 -4.21 22.28 13.67
N GLU A 326 -4.97 23.37 13.81
CA GLU A 326 -5.86 23.85 12.74
C GLU A 326 -5.10 24.17 11.44
N SER A 327 -3.86 24.68 11.56
CA SER A 327 -3.00 24.91 10.39
C SER A 327 -2.54 23.61 9.75
N LEU A 328 -2.17 22.60 10.55
CA LEU A 328 -1.74 21.29 10.04
C LEU A 328 -2.91 20.52 9.41
N GLU A 329 -4.09 20.57 10.01
CA GLU A 329 -5.32 20.00 9.44
C GLU A 329 -5.68 20.65 8.10
N ARG A 330 -5.56 21.98 7.98
CA ARG A 330 -5.71 22.65 6.68
C ARG A 330 -4.67 22.20 5.65
N GLN A 331 -3.40 22.08 6.04
CA GLN A 331 -2.36 21.61 5.13
C GLN A 331 -2.59 20.17 4.67
N LEU A 332 -3.08 19.31 5.57
CA LEU A 332 -3.46 17.94 5.25
C LEU A 332 -4.62 17.92 4.25
N GLN A 333 -5.69 18.67 4.52
CA GLN A 333 -6.84 18.77 3.61
C GLN A 333 -6.41 19.28 2.23
N GLU A 334 -5.60 20.34 2.16
CA GLU A 334 -5.08 20.85 0.88
C GLU A 334 -4.21 19.82 0.15
N ALA A 335 -3.43 19.01 0.87
CA ALA A 335 -2.62 17.95 0.26
C ALA A 335 -3.51 16.81 -0.27
N GLU A 336 -4.54 16.42 0.49
CA GLU A 336 -5.54 15.45 0.06
C GLU A 336 -6.31 15.94 -1.18
N ASP A 337 -6.74 17.20 -1.20
CA ASP A 337 -7.43 17.80 -2.34
C ASP A 337 -6.52 17.82 -3.59
N ARG A 338 -5.25 18.22 -3.47
CA ARG A 338 -4.28 18.16 -4.57
C ARG A 338 -4.09 16.73 -5.09
N ASN A 339 -3.93 15.76 -4.19
CA ASN A 339 -3.78 14.36 -4.58
C ASN A 339 -5.05 13.84 -5.28
N ASN A 340 -6.24 14.22 -4.80
CA ASN A 340 -7.52 13.86 -5.43
C ASN A 340 -7.64 14.47 -6.83
N GLU A 341 -7.20 15.72 -7.02
CA GLU A 341 -7.13 16.36 -8.33
C GLU A 341 -6.15 15.62 -9.27
N GLU A 342 -4.97 15.23 -8.79
CA GLU A 342 -4.00 14.45 -9.57
C GLU A 342 -4.56 13.07 -9.97
N ILE A 343 -5.23 12.37 -9.04
CA ILE A 343 -5.90 11.10 -9.31
C ILE A 343 -6.99 11.28 -10.38
N ALA A 344 -7.80 12.34 -10.27
CA ALA A 344 -8.84 12.63 -11.25
C ALA A 344 -8.24 12.92 -12.64
N GLN A 345 -7.14 13.68 -12.71
CA GLN A 345 -6.42 13.93 -13.96
C GLN A 345 -5.86 12.63 -14.56
N LEU A 346 -5.25 11.77 -13.75
CA LEU A 346 -4.73 10.49 -14.22
C LEU A 346 -5.86 9.57 -14.72
N GLN A 347 -6.99 9.50 -14.02
CA GLN A 347 -8.17 8.76 -14.48
C GLN A 347 -8.72 9.31 -15.80
N GLU A 348 -8.74 10.62 -15.98
CA GLU A 348 -9.13 11.23 -17.24
C GLU A 348 -8.16 10.86 -18.37
N THR A 349 -6.84 10.86 -18.12
CA THR A 349 -5.86 10.40 -19.12
C THR A 349 -6.02 8.92 -19.47
N ILE A 350 -6.33 8.07 -18.50
CA ILE A 350 -6.63 6.64 -18.72
C ILE A 350 -7.86 6.51 -19.61
N ASN A 351 -8.95 7.23 -19.30
CA ASN A 351 -10.17 7.22 -20.08
C ASN A 351 -9.93 7.68 -21.53
N GLN A 352 -9.12 8.72 -21.73
CA GLN A 352 -8.74 9.21 -23.07
C GLN A 352 -7.97 8.15 -23.87
N LEU A 353 -6.99 7.49 -23.23
CA LEU A 353 -6.23 6.41 -23.86
C LEU A 353 -7.09 5.19 -24.18
N ASP A 354 -7.98 4.78 -23.28
CA ASP A 354 -8.93 3.69 -23.50
C ASP A 354 -9.89 3.99 -24.65
N ASN A 355 -10.37 5.24 -24.76
CA ASN A 355 -11.21 5.69 -25.86
C ASN A 355 -10.46 5.69 -27.20
N ALA A 356 -9.22 6.16 -27.23
CA ALA A 356 -8.37 6.09 -28.42
C ALA A 356 -8.11 4.63 -28.83
N LEU A 357 -7.84 3.75 -27.86
CA LEU A 357 -7.63 2.33 -28.10
C LEU A 357 -8.89 1.64 -28.61
N ARG A 358 -10.07 1.97 -28.08
CA ARG A 358 -11.37 1.49 -28.61
C ARG A 358 -11.62 1.99 -30.03
N THR A 359 -11.32 3.25 -30.30
CA THR A 359 -11.52 3.87 -31.62
C THR A 359 -10.63 3.20 -32.67
N THR A 360 -9.33 3.08 -32.41
CA THR A 360 -8.37 2.41 -33.32
C THR A 360 -8.68 0.93 -33.54
N LYS A 361 -9.14 0.20 -32.49
CA LYS A 361 -9.66 -1.17 -32.66
C LYS A 361 -10.89 -1.21 -33.56
N GLY A 362 -11.81 -0.25 -33.41
CA GLY A 362 -12.99 -0.12 -34.27
C GLY A 362 -12.64 0.16 -35.73
N GLU A 363 -11.69 1.06 -35.98
CA GLU A 363 -11.15 1.35 -37.32
C GLU A 363 -10.48 0.12 -37.94
N MET A 364 -9.66 -0.60 -37.17
CA MET A 364 -9.03 -1.85 -37.63
C MET A 364 -10.07 -2.90 -38.02
N ALA A 365 -11.10 -3.08 -37.19
CA ALA A 365 -12.20 -4.00 -37.49
C ALA A 365 -12.98 -3.58 -38.75
N ARG A 366 -13.14 -2.28 -38.97
CA ARG A 366 -13.75 -1.74 -40.20
C ARG A 366 -12.89 -2.03 -41.43
N HIS A 367 -11.59 -1.77 -41.37
CA HIS A 367 -10.68 -2.08 -42.49
C HIS A 367 -10.67 -3.57 -42.82
N LEU A 368 -10.66 -4.45 -41.81
CA LEU A 368 -10.76 -5.91 -42.04
C LEU A 368 -12.04 -6.29 -42.80
N ARG A 369 -13.16 -5.64 -42.48
CA ARG A 369 -14.43 -5.82 -43.21
C ARG A 369 -14.33 -5.34 -44.66
N GLU A 370 -13.79 -4.13 -44.87
CA GLU A 370 -13.58 -3.56 -46.21
C GLU A 370 -12.63 -4.43 -47.07
N TYR A 371 -11.58 -5.01 -46.47
CA TYR A 371 -10.69 -5.95 -47.15
C TYR A 371 -11.41 -7.25 -47.54
N GLN A 372 -12.26 -7.79 -46.66
CA GLN A 372 -13.05 -8.99 -46.96
C GLN A 372 -14.05 -8.72 -48.09
N ASP A 373 -14.71 -7.56 -48.09
CA ASP A 373 -15.63 -7.17 -49.15
C ASP A 373 -14.90 -7.01 -50.50
N LEU A 374 -13.72 -6.38 -50.50
CA LEU A 374 -12.89 -6.26 -51.70
C LEU A 374 -12.41 -7.62 -52.21
N LEU A 375 -12.04 -8.54 -51.30
CA LEU A 375 -11.69 -9.91 -51.64
C LEU A 375 -12.88 -10.63 -52.29
N ASN A 376 -14.08 -10.47 -51.75
CA ASN A 376 -15.30 -11.06 -52.33
C ASN A 376 -15.55 -10.53 -53.76
N VAL A 377 -15.40 -9.22 -53.99
CA VAL A 377 -15.50 -8.62 -55.33
C VAL A 377 -14.44 -9.19 -56.27
N LYS A 378 -13.19 -9.32 -55.81
CA LYS A 378 -12.10 -9.92 -56.60
C LYS A 378 -12.41 -11.35 -57.00
N MET A 379 -12.95 -12.16 -56.07
CA MET A 379 -13.37 -13.53 -56.36
C MET A 379 -14.50 -13.58 -57.40
N ALA A 380 -15.47 -12.67 -57.31
CA ALA A 380 -16.53 -12.56 -58.32
C ALA A 380 -15.96 -12.23 -59.71
N LEU A 381 -15.04 -11.27 -59.79
CA LEU A 381 -14.35 -10.92 -61.04
C LEU A 381 -13.53 -12.08 -61.60
N ASP A 382 -12.83 -12.85 -60.77
CA ASP A 382 -12.12 -14.04 -61.24
C ASP A 382 -13.06 -15.07 -61.86
N ILE A 383 -14.25 -15.26 -61.27
CA ILE A 383 -15.28 -16.15 -61.80
C ILE A 383 -15.80 -15.61 -63.14
N GLU A 384 -16.06 -14.31 -63.26
CA GLU A 384 -16.45 -13.68 -64.52
C GLU A 384 -15.38 -13.84 -65.59
N ILE A 385 -14.10 -13.59 -65.28
CA ILE A 385 -12.98 -13.79 -66.20
C ILE A 385 -12.88 -15.25 -66.64
N ALA A 386 -13.03 -16.19 -65.72
CA ALA A 386 -13.04 -17.62 -66.04
C ALA A 386 -14.22 -17.99 -66.95
N ALA A 387 -15.40 -17.42 -66.70
CA ALA A 387 -16.57 -17.59 -67.55
C ALA A 387 -16.37 -17.00 -68.95
N TYR A 388 -15.83 -15.78 -69.05
CA TYR A 388 -15.49 -15.14 -70.33
C TYR A 388 -14.45 -15.96 -71.10
N ARG A 389 -13.39 -16.44 -70.44
CA ARG A 389 -12.38 -17.34 -71.06
C ARG A 389 -13.02 -18.60 -71.61
N LYS A 390 -13.90 -19.26 -70.84
CA LYS A 390 -14.61 -20.45 -71.30
C LYS A 390 -15.53 -20.19 -72.49
N LEU A 391 -16.17 -19.01 -72.54
CA LEU A 391 -17.01 -18.62 -73.67
C LEU A 391 -16.17 -18.37 -74.94
N LEU A 392 -15.02 -17.70 -74.79
CA LEU A 392 -14.04 -17.46 -75.85
C LEU A 392 -13.46 -18.78 -76.39
N GLU A 393 -13.07 -19.70 -75.51
CA GLU A 393 -12.63 -21.05 -75.89
C GLU A 393 -13.76 -21.82 -76.63
N GLY A 394 -15.02 -21.65 -76.20
CA GLY A 394 -16.19 -22.21 -76.90
C GLY A 394 -16.42 -21.62 -78.29
N GLU A 395 -16.20 -20.32 -78.47
CA GLU A 395 -16.26 -19.65 -79.78
C GLU A 395 -15.07 -20.03 -80.68
N GLU A 396 -13.85 -20.17 -80.13
CA GLU A 396 -12.71 -20.72 -80.87
C GLU A 396 -13.00 -22.16 -81.32
N THR A 397 -13.68 -22.95 -80.50
CA THR A 397 -14.14 -24.31 -80.86
C THR A 397 -15.22 -24.28 -81.95
N ARG A 398 -16.12 -23.29 -81.96
CA ARG A 398 -17.12 -23.10 -83.04
C ARG A 398 -16.50 -22.55 -84.32
N LEU A 399 -15.55 -21.63 -84.25
CA LEU A 399 -14.85 -21.06 -85.41
C LEU A 399 -13.92 -22.11 -86.05
N THR A 400 -13.30 -22.98 -85.24
CA THR A 400 -12.60 -24.17 -85.74
C THR A 400 -13.54 -25.26 -86.25
N THR A 401 -14.83 -25.24 -85.88
CA THR A 401 -15.85 -26.19 -86.40
C THR A 401 -16.63 -25.68 -87.62
N VAL A 402 -16.75 -24.35 -87.82
CA VAL A 402 -17.39 -23.72 -88.99
C VAL A 402 -16.36 -23.30 -90.06
N GLY A 403 -15.08 -23.18 -89.70
CA GLY A 403 -13.95 -23.06 -90.61
C GLY A 403 -13.17 -24.37 -90.73
N GLY A 404 -13.68 -25.30 -91.54
CA GLY A 404 -12.91 -26.43 -92.06
C GLY A 404 -12.81 -27.64 -91.11
N GLY A 405 -13.55 -28.69 -91.45
CA GLY A 405 -13.63 -29.91 -90.65
C GLY A 405 -12.32 -30.68 -90.47
N SER A 406 -12.30 -31.38 -89.32
CA SER A 406 -12.00 -32.82 -89.15
C SER A 406 -10.61 -33.30 -89.60
N MET A 407 -9.81 -33.99 -88.78
CA MET A 407 -10.08 -35.38 -88.40
C MET A 407 -9.01 -35.92 -87.41
N PHE A 408 -9.49 -36.63 -86.37
CA PHE A 408 -8.91 -37.87 -85.76
C PHE A 408 -7.58 -37.78 -84.96
N SER A 409 -7.37 -38.47 -83.82
CA SER A 409 -8.21 -39.38 -83.02
C SER A 409 -7.51 -39.79 -81.71
N TYR A 410 -8.32 -40.34 -80.80
CA TYR A 410 -8.04 -41.35 -79.75
C TYR A 410 -7.19 -41.00 -78.50
N GLY A 411 -7.82 -41.19 -77.32
CA GLY A 411 -7.19 -42.00 -76.26
C GLY A 411 -7.38 -41.61 -74.79
N TYR A 412 -8.55 -41.97 -74.21
CA TYR A 412 -8.78 -42.52 -72.85
C TYR A 412 -8.38 -41.72 -71.56
N PRO A 413 -9.01 -42.03 -70.39
CA PRO A 413 -9.44 -41.05 -69.39
C PRO A 413 -8.70 -41.22 -68.05
N TYR A 414 -8.66 -40.18 -67.21
CA TYR A 414 -8.43 -40.40 -65.78
C TYR A 414 -9.16 -39.38 -64.89
N SER A 415 -10.17 -39.94 -64.21
CA SER A 415 -10.58 -39.72 -62.82
C SER A 415 -10.50 -38.32 -62.20
N SER A 416 -11.70 -37.80 -61.96
CA SER A 416 -12.18 -37.15 -60.74
C SER A 416 -11.25 -37.26 -59.51
N GLY A 417 -11.00 -36.10 -58.89
CA GLY A 417 -10.38 -35.94 -57.59
C GLY A 417 -10.65 -34.55 -57.02
N GLY A 418 -11.90 -34.10 -57.04
CA GLY A 418 -12.32 -32.87 -56.38
C GLY A 418 -12.19 -33.02 -54.86
N LYS A 419 -11.23 -32.32 -54.26
CA LYS A 419 -11.14 -32.17 -52.81
C LYS A 419 -11.88 -30.90 -52.42
N SER A 420 -13.06 -31.08 -51.84
CA SER A 420 -13.79 -30.07 -51.09
C SER A 420 -12.95 -29.61 -49.90
N TYR A 421 -12.61 -28.32 -49.86
CA TYR A 421 -12.16 -27.66 -48.63
C TYR A 421 -13.41 -27.23 -47.87
N SER A 422 -13.77 -28.03 -46.87
CA SER A 422 -14.72 -27.65 -45.83
C SER A 422 -13.99 -26.82 -44.79
N SER A 423 -14.21 -25.50 -44.77
CA SER A 423 -13.79 -24.65 -43.66
C SER A 423 -14.99 -24.40 -42.76
N THR A 424 -15.05 -25.17 -41.67
CA THR A 424 -15.98 -24.96 -40.56
C THR A 424 -15.65 -23.64 -39.86
N VAL A 425 -16.55 -22.67 -39.96
CA VAL A 425 -16.52 -21.46 -39.12
C VAL A 425 -17.09 -21.84 -37.75
N THR A 426 -16.22 -22.02 -36.76
CA THR A 426 -16.63 -22.10 -35.36
C THR A 426 -16.88 -20.69 -34.84
N ILE A 427 -18.16 -20.29 -34.77
CA ILE A 427 -18.59 -19.11 -34.00
C ILE A 427 -18.44 -19.47 -32.52
N ARG A 428 -17.37 -18.98 -31.88
CA ARG A 428 -17.31 -18.93 -30.41
C ARG A 428 -18.25 -17.83 -29.94
N LYS A 429 -19.40 -18.25 -29.41
CA LYS A 429 -20.33 -17.42 -28.67
C LYS A 429 -19.68 -17.08 -27.32
N GLU A 430 -19.12 -15.88 -27.19
CA GLU A 430 -18.78 -15.35 -25.87
C GLU A 430 -20.10 -14.99 -25.16
N GLU A 431 -20.47 -15.81 -24.19
CA GLU A 431 -21.52 -15.48 -23.24
C GLU A 431 -21.03 -14.36 -22.32
N ARG A 432 -21.52 -13.15 -22.59
CA ARG A 432 -21.49 -12.05 -21.63
C ARG A 432 -22.47 -12.40 -20.50
N LYS A 433 -21.96 -12.95 -19.40
CA LYS A 433 -22.73 -13.02 -18.14
C LYS A 433 -22.76 -11.64 -17.51
N GLU A 434 -23.82 -10.91 -17.81
CA GLU A 434 -24.32 -9.87 -16.92
C GLU A 434 -24.94 -10.56 -15.69
N ALA A 435 -24.41 -10.24 -14.51
CA ALA A 435 -25.10 -10.52 -13.25
C ALA A 435 -25.27 -9.17 -12.55
N SER A 436 -26.45 -8.59 -12.72
CA SER A 436 -27.02 -7.54 -11.90
C SER A 436 -28.38 -8.04 -11.42
N ASP A 437 -28.76 -7.57 -10.23
CA ASP A 437 -30.02 -7.80 -9.51
C ASP A 437 -30.02 -9.07 -8.66
N GLY A 438 -30.23 -9.04 -7.33
CA GLY A 438 -30.96 -8.07 -6.52
C GLY A 438 -31.99 -8.85 -5.72
N GLY A 439 -32.01 -8.69 -4.39
CA GLY A 439 -33.04 -9.27 -3.52
C GLY A 439 -32.51 -9.55 -2.11
N LYS A 440 -32.68 -8.62 -1.18
CA LYS A 440 -33.82 -8.48 -0.25
C LYS A 440 -33.88 -9.56 0.84
N GLY A 441 -33.88 -9.07 2.08
CA GLY A 441 -34.36 -9.77 3.28
C GLY A 441 -33.27 -9.77 4.35
N GLY A 442 -33.46 -9.26 5.55
CA GLY A 442 -34.65 -8.75 6.20
C GLY A 442 -34.31 -8.48 7.67
N SER A 443 -34.99 -7.46 8.21
CA SER A 443 -35.12 -7.09 9.62
C SER A 443 -34.97 -8.23 10.63
N LYS A 444 -34.30 -7.93 11.76
CA LYS A 444 -34.85 -8.23 13.09
C LYS A 444 -34.17 -7.40 14.19
N THR A 445 -34.85 -6.32 14.54
CA THR A 445 -34.87 -5.72 15.88
C THR A 445 -35.77 -6.56 16.80
N SER A 446 -35.29 -6.83 18.02
CA SER A 446 -36.03 -7.25 19.22
C SER A 446 -35.02 -7.11 20.36
N LYS A 447 -35.08 -6.21 21.35
CA LYS A 447 -36.12 -5.83 22.32
C LYS A 447 -36.84 -6.99 23.03
N SER A 448 -36.35 -7.27 24.24
CA SER A 448 -37.02 -7.78 25.45
C SER A 448 -36.05 -7.48 26.62
N GLU A 449 -36.31 -6.63 27.62
CA GLU A 449 -37.26 -6.78 28.75
C GLU A 449 -37.14 -8.20 29.37
N GLU A 450 -36.97 -8.47 30.68
CA GLU A 450 -37.21 -7.76 31.94
C GLU A 450 -36.75 -8.64 33.13
N SER A 451 -36.62 -8.04 34.33
CA SER A 451 -36.70 -8.63 35.69
C SER A 451 -35.41 -9.26 36.28
N ALA A 452 -34.77 -8.62 37.28
CA ALA A 452 -35.12 -8.47 38.70
C ALA A 452 -34.79 -9.71 39.56
N LYS A 453 -33.75 -9.59 40.40
CA LYS A 453 -33.82 -10.10 41.78
C LYS A 453 -32.79 -9.47 42.71
N GLU A 454 -33.28 -8.48 43.42
CA GLU A 454 -32.93 -8.07 44.77
C GLU A 454 -32.81 -9.28 45.73
N LYS A 455 -31.69 -9.38 46.46
CA LYS A 455 -31.66 -9.83 47.86
C LYS A 455 -30.25 -9.71 48.47
N SER A 456 -30.02 -8.59 49.15
CA SER A 456 -29.35 -8.60 50.46
C SER A 456 -30.32 -9.23 51.47
N PRO A 457 -29.85 -9.95 52.50
CA PRO A 457 -29.62 -9.26 53.76
C PRO A 457 -28.48 -9.82 54.65
N SER A 458 -27.76 -8.89 55.27
CA SER A 458 -27.51 -8.79 56.71
C SER A 458 -26.75 -9.90 57.49
N LYS A 459 -25.79 -9.40 58.29
CA LYS A 459 -25.19 -9.94 59.53
C LYS A 459 -24.06 -10.97 59.37
N ASN A 460 -22.83 -10.52 59.62
CA ASN A 460 -22.20 -10.62 60.95
C ASN A 460 -21.15 -9.54 61.14
#